data_AF-A0A3D3H693-F1
#
_entry.id   AF-A0A3D3H693-F1
#
_cell.length_a   1.000
_cell.length_b   1.000
_cell.length_c   1.000
_cell.angle_alpha   90.00
_cell.angle_beta   90.00
_cell.angle_gamma   90.00
#
_symmetry.space_group_name_H-M   'P 1'
#
loop_
_entity.id
_entity.type
_entity.pdbx_description
1 polymer ?
#
loop_
_entity_poly.entity_id
_entity_poly.type
_entity_poly.pdbx_seq_one_letter_code
_entity_poly.pdbx_strand_id
1 'polypeptide(L)'
;MNDRITLRFMTSPQDAALSSTSVAAGRVLEWIDKAGYACAVGWSASYCVTAYVGNVQFTRPIAPGQIVEAHARIIQTGRTSMQVLVTVEAADVRTRRFIPATHCILVFVAVDEDGRPRAVPPWSPSSETDQVLHDRAEERLAPRRAIRDAMQQQVYSDQGTTPRSVLRFLAAPSDANWGGNAHGGTVMRWIDEAAYSCAAGWSSESAVAVYSGGIHFYHPIHIGHIVEVDARLIHTGPHSMHIAIHVRSSSPRTPSVLTLTTRCMSVFVDVGSDGRALPVPPLPLSSEEDHRLASHARELIRMRSELEPLPLEHAPAGDL
;
A
#
# COMPACT_ATOMS: atom_id res chain seq x y z
N MET A 1 -27.14 1.68 7.74
CA MET A 1 -25.88 2.39 7.44
C MET A 1 -25.43 1.93 6.06
N ASN A 2 -24.93 2.83 5.21
CA ASN A 2 -24.43 2.44 3.90
C ASN A 2 -23.01 1.88 4.09
N ASP A 3 -22.82 0.60 3.76
CA ASP A 3 -21.55 -0.11 3.90
C ASP A 3 -20.66 0.04 2.66
N ARG A 4 -21.08 0.86 1.68
CA ARG A 4 -20.43 1.04 0.38
C ARG A 4 -20.24 2.52 0.07
N ILE A 5 -19.09 2.85 -0.52
CA ILE A 5 -18.77 4.17 -1.05
C ILE A 5 -18.11 4.02 -2.41
N THR A 6 -18.48 4.88 -3.35
CA THR A 6 -17.75 5.04 -4.61
C THR A 6 -17.22 6.46 -4.71
N LEU A 7 -15.90 6.60 -4.82
CA LEU A 7 -15.30 7.85 -5.25
C LEU A 7 -15.12 7.80 -6.77
N ARG A 8 -15.61 8.81 -7.48
CA ARG A 8 -15.43 8.94 -8.94
C ARG A 8 -14.78 10.28 -9.25
N PHE A 9 -13.66 10.24 -9.96
CA PHE A 9 -12.90 11.43 -10.32
C PHE A 9 -12.10 11.19 -11.60
N MET A 10 -11.57 12.27 -12.18
CA MET A 10 -10.68 12.20 -13.32
C MET A 10 -9.24 12.26 -12.83
N THR A 11 -8.36 11.49 -13.46
CA THR A 11 -6.91 11.63 -13.25
C THR A 11 -6.42 12.94 -13.84
N SER A 12 -5.56 13.63 -13.10
CA SER A 12 -4.94 14.89 -13.46
C SER A 12 -3.49 14.67 -13.94
N PRO A 13 -2.90 15.64 -14.66
CA PRO A 13 -1.48 15.57 -15.01
C PRO A 13 -0.54 15.44 -13.81
N GLN A 14 -0.95 15.94 -12.63
CA GLN A 14 -0.19 15.85 -11.39
C GLN A 14 -0.17 14.43 -10.79
N ASP A 15 -1.01 13.53 -11.31
CA ASP A 15 -1.09 12.13 -10.85
C ASP A 15 -0.12 11.23 -11.62
N ALA A 16 0.47 11.75 -12.70
CA ALA A 16 1.35 10.99 -13.56
C ALA A 16 2.64 10.58 -12.82
N ALA A 17 3.09 9.36 -13.08
CA ALA A 17 4.44 8.92 -12.77
C ALA A 17 5.45 9.72 -13.61
N LEU A 18 6.73 9.64 -13.25
CA LEU A 18 7.80 10.34 -13.98
C LEU A 18 7.90 9.93 -15.46
N SER A 19 7.52 8.69 -15.80
CA SER A 19 7.40 8.23 -17.18
C SER A 19 6.33 8.98 -17.99
N SER A 20 5.40 9.68 -17.32
CA SER A 20 4.22 10.37 -17.85
C SER A 20 3.17 9.50 -18.56
N THR A 21 3.46 8.21 -18.75
CA THR A 21 2.60 7.25 -19.46
C THR A 21 1.53 6.61 -18.56
N SER A 22 1.75 6.62 -17.26
CA SER A 22 0.84 6.04 -16.27
C SER A 22 0.75 6.94 -15.03
N VAL A 23 -0.27 6.71 -14.22
CA VAL A 23 -0.40 7.28 -12.87
C VAL A 23 0.62 6.62 -11.93
N ALA A 24 1.20 7.42 -11.04
CA ALA A 24 2.10 6.93 -10.00
C ALA A 24 1.38 5.97 -9.02
N ALA A 25 2.03 4.87 -8.66
CA ALA A 25 1.45 3.87 -7.75
C ALA A 25 1.08 4.47 -6.38
N GLY A 26 1.92 5.36 -5.85
CA GLY A 26 1.65 6.10 -4.62
C GLY A 26 0.35 6.90 -4.67
N ARG A 27 -0.03 7.41 -5.85
CA ARG A 27 -1.30 8.13 -6.02
C ARG A 27 -2.50 7.18 -6.01
N VAL A 28 -2.38 6.02 -6.64
CA VAL A 28 -3.42 4.97 -6.56
C VAL A 28 -3.62 4.52 -5.11
N LEU A 29 -2.54 4.34 -4.35
CA LEU A 29 -2.59 4.01 -2.92
C LEU A 29 -3.30 5.10 -2.10
N GLU A 30 -3.07 6.38 -2.42
CA GLU A 30 -3.77 7.51 -1.79
C GLU A 30 -5.28 7.48 -2.05
N TRP A 31 -5.71 7.17 -3.28
CA TRP A 31 -7.14 7.04 -3.62
C TRP A 31 -7.80 5.87 -2.91
N ILE A 32 -7.08 4.75 -2.81
CA ILE A 32 -7.49 3.57 -2.07
C ILE A 32 -7.76 3.92 -0.60
N ASP A 33 -6.83 4.62 0.06
CA ASP A 33 -6.99 5.04 1.45
C ASP A 33 -8.17 6.00 1.62
N LYS A 34 -8.32 6.99 0.73
CA LYS A 34 -9.43 7.95 0.76
C LYS A 34 -10.80 7.26 0.66
N ALA A 35 -10.96 6.35 -0.30
CA ALA A 35 -12.20 5.60 -0.47
C ALA A 35 -12.47 4.70 0.74
N GLY A 36 -11.44 3.98 1.21
CA GLY A 36 -11.53 3.11 2.37
C GLY A 36 -11.89 3.87 3.65
N TYR A 37 -11.24 5.00 3.89
CA TYR A 37 -11.46 5.87 5.05
C TYR A 37 -12.88 6.43 5.04
N ALA A 38 -13.35 6.95 3.91
CA ALA A 38 -14.71 7.45 3.79
C ALA A 38 -15.73 6.36 4.15
N CYS A 39 -15.51 5.13 3.67
CA CYS A 39 -16.38 3.99 3.95
C CYS A 39 -16.36 3.62 5.44
N ALA A 40 -15.17 3.53 6.04
CA ALA A 40 -14.98 3.24 7.46
C ALA A 40 -15.63 4.29 8.39
N VAL A 41 -15.45 5.59 8.09
CA VAL A 41 -16.07 6.67 8.86
C VAL A 41 -17.58 6.69 8.65
N GLY A 42 -18.06 6.47 7.43
CA GLY A 42 -19.48 6.38 7.13
C GLY A 42 -20.19 5.23 7.87
N TRP A 43 -19.49 4.11 8.06
CA TRP A 43 -19.99 2.98 8.84
C TRP A 43 -19.90 3.19 10.36
N SER A 44 -18.75 3.64 10.86
CA SER A 44 -18.50 3.75 12.30
C SER A 44 -19.05 5.03 12.96
N ALA A 45 -19.43 6.03 12.15
CA ALA A 45 -19.74 7.39 12.60
C ALA A 45 -18.67 7.95 13.57
N SER A 46 -17.40 7.59 13.33
CA SER A 46 -16.28 7.87 14.21
C SER A 46 -15.03 8.19 13.39
N TYR A 47 -14.12 8.97 13.97
CA TYR A 47 -12.79 9.14 13.40
C TYR A 47 -12.08 7.78 13.33
N CYS A 48 -11.37 7.56 12.23
CA CYS A 48 -10.71 6.29 11.95
C CYS A 48 -9.23 6.50 11.64
N VAL A 49 -8.42 5.48 11.89
CA VAL A 49 -7.01 5.45 11.47
C VAL A 49 -6.75 4.21 10.63
N THR A 50 -5.93 4.35 9.60
CA THR A 50 -5.47 3.23 8.77
C THR A 50 -4.45 2.41 9.57
N ALA A 51 -4.79 1.19 9.94
CA ALA A 51 -3.89 0.29 10.67
C ALA A 51 -3.10 -0.62 9.73
N TYR A 52 -3.67 -0.91 8.56
CA TYR A 52 -3.04 -1.79 7.58
C TYR A 52 -3.58 -1.60 6.18
N VAL A 53 -2.70 -1.76 5.20
CA VAL A 53 -3.06 -1.93 3.79
C VAL A 53 -2.51 -3.25 3.27
N GLY A 54 -3.42 -4.01 2.65
CA GLY A 54 -3.16 -5.34 2.11
C GLY A 54 -2.28 -5.37 0.88
N ASN A 55 -2.26 -6.53 0.24
CA ASN A 55 -1.53 -6.72 -1.01
C ASN A 55 -2.20 -5.89 -2.11
N VAL A 56 -1.53 -4.84 -2.57
CA VAL A 56 -1.93 -4.07 -3.75
C VAL A 56 -1.09 -4.58 -4.92
N GLN A 57 -1.75 -5.28 -5.83
CA GLN A 57 -1.15 -5.69 -7.10
C GLN A 57 -1.68 -4.78 -8.20
N PHE A 58 -0.78 -4.13 -8.94
CA PHE A 58 -1.16 -3.27 -10.06
C PHE A 58 -1.24 -4.15 -11.30
N THR A 59 -2.45 -4.59 -11.65
CA THR A 59 -2.66 -5.51 -12.79
C THR A 59 -2.63 -4.78 -14.13
N ARG A 60 -2.85 -3.47 -14.11
CA ARG A 60 -2.96 -2.63 -15.29
C ARG A 60 -2.56 -1.18 -14.98
N PRO A 61 -1.83 -0.51 -15.88
CA PRO A 61 -1.57 0.92 -15.76
C PRO A 61 -2.86 1.74 -15.93
N ILE A 62 -3.01 2.78 -15.12
CA ILE A 62 -4.04 3.83 -15.30
C ILE A 62 -3.37 4.99 -16.03
N ALA A 63 -3.94 5.43 -17.15
CA ALA A 63 -3.38 6.53 -17.94
C ALA A 63 -3.92 7.90 -17.45
N PRO A 64 -3.12 8.97 -17.50
CA PRO A 64 -3.62 10.33 -17.29
C PRO A 64 -4.79 10.67 -18.21
N GLY A 65 -5.79 11.39 -17.68
CA GLY A 65 -7.04 11.72 -18.37
C GLY A 65 -8.12 10.64 -18.31
N GLN A 66 -7.86 9.45 -17.74
CA GLN A 66 -8.90 8.45 -17.50
C GLN A 66 -9.83 8.83 -16.33
N ILE A 67 -11.07 8.34 -16.38
CA ILE A 67 -12.01 8.37 -15.24
C ILE A 67 -11.67 7.20 -14.34
N VAL A 68 -11.54 7.45 -13.04
CA VAL A 68 -11.29 6.45 -12.02
C VAL A 68 -12.53 6.29 -11.13
N GLU A 69 -12.84 5.05 -10.78
CA GLU A 69 -13.78 4.71 -9.72
C GLU A 69 -13.07 3.89 -8.64
N ALA A 70 -13.09 4.38 -7.41
CA ALA A 70 -12.62 3.64 -6.25
C ALA A 70 -13.83 3.19 -5.43
N HIS A 71 -14.16 1.90 -5.52
CA HIS A 71 -15.28 1.27 -4.83
C HIS A 71 -14.79 0.69 -3.51
N ALA A 72 -15.23 1.27 -2.40
CA ALA A 72 -14.97 0.79 -1.06
C ALA A 72 -16.21 0.10 -0.49
N ARG A 73 -16.03 -1.04 0.20
CA ARG A 73 -17.11 -1.70 0.94
C ARG A 73 -16.61 -2.39 2.21
N ILE A 74 -17.42 -2.36 3.26
CA ILE A 74 -17.18 -3.16 4.47
C ILE A 74 -17.36 -4.64 4.12
N ILE A 75 -16.39 -5.47 4.51
CA ILE A 75 -16.45 -6.93 4.32
C ILE A 75 -16.36 -7.69 5.65
N GLN A 76 -15.98 -7.01 6.73
CA GLN A 76 -15.94 -7.57 8.08
C GLN A 76 -15.78 -6.45 9.12
N THR A 77 -16.41 -6.61 10.28
CA THR A 77 -16.18 -5.77 11.47
C THR A 77 -15.67 -6.61 12.62
N GLY A 78 -14.66 -6.13 13.33
CA GLY A 78 -14.29 -6.59 14.67
C GLY A 78 -14.95 -5.73 15.75
N ARG A 79 -14.40 -5.73 16.97
CA ARG A 79 -14.91 -4.87 18.05
C ARG A 79 -14.72 -3.37 17.75
N THR A 80 -13.53 -2.99 17.29
CA THR A 80 -13.14 -1.58 17.05
C THR A 80 -12.58 -1.36 15.65
N SER A 81 -12.54 -2.40 14.82
CA SER A 81 -11.87 -2.40 13.52
C SER A 81 -12.83 -2.78 12.41
N MET A 82 -12.57 -2.30 11.21
CA MET A 82 -13.33 -2.58 9.99
C MET A 82 -12.37 -3.01 8.90
N GLN A 83 -12.64 -4.16 8.28
CA GLN A 83 -12.00 -4.56 7.03
C GLN A 83 -12.79 -3.97 5.87
N VAL A 84 -12.11 -3.22 5.01
CA VAL A 84 -12.70 -2.55 3.86
C VAL A 84 -12.01 -3.08 2.60
N LEU A 85 -12.78 -3.68 1.69
CA LEU A 85 -12.31 -3.98 0.35
C LEU A 85 -12.41 -2.72 -0.49
N VAL A 86 -11.31 -2.34 -1.15
CA VAL A 86 -11.31 -1.27 -2.14
C VAL A 86 -10.89 -1.83 -3.49
N THR A 87 -11.74 -1.65 -4.51
CA THR A 87 -11.45 -1.96 -5.91
C THR A 87 -11.33 -0.66 -6.68
N VAL A 88 -10.22 -0.48 -7.38
CA VAL A 88 -9.99 0.68 -8.26
C VAL A 88 -10.17 0.25 -9.70
N GLU A 89 -11.10 0.90 -10.37
CA GLU A 89 -11.40 0.74 -11.78
C GLU A 89 -11.07 2.03 -12.54
N ALA A 90 -10.76 1.90 -13.82
CA ALA A 90 -10.48 3.05 -14.67
C ALA A 90 -11.00 2.83 -16.09
N ALA A 91 -11.50 3.91 -16.70
CA ALA A 91 -12.10 3.92 -18.02
C ALA A 91 -11.59 5.11 -18.87
N ASP A 92 -11.51 4.90 -20.18
CA ASP A 92 -11.39 6.01 -21.13
C ASP A 92 -12.70 6.82 -21.13
N VAL A 93 -12.58 8.16 -21.11
CA VAL A 93 -13.72 9.09 -21.05
C VAL A 93 -14.73 8.91 -22.18
N ARG A 94 -14.27 8.42 -23.34
CA ARG A 94 -15.08 8.22 -24.55
C ARG A 94 -15.85 6.91 -24.47
N THR A 95 -15.20 5.83 -24.00
CA THR A 95 -15.81 4.49 -23.98
C THR A 95 -16.62 4.24 -22.71
N ARG A 96 -16.21 4.84 -21.59
CA ARG A 96 -16.78 4.62 -20.24
C ARG A 96 -16.85 3.14 -19.85
N ARG A 97 -16.02 2.29 -20.45
CA ARG A 97 -15.86 0.90 -20.05
C ARG A 97 -14.88 0.83 -18.89
N PHE A 98 -15.40 0.64 -17.69
CA PHE A 98 -14.60 0.42 -16.50
C PHE A 98 -14.00 -0.98 -16.53
N ILE A 99 -12.71 -1.01 -16.28
CA ILE A 99 -11.92 -2.22 -16.13
C ILE A 99 -11.32 -2.15 -14.72
N PRO A 100 -11.09 -3.26 -14.00
CA PRO A 100 -10.32 -3.27 -12.74
C PRO A 100 -8.81 -3.04 -12.95
N ALA A 101 -8.18 -2.20 -12.12
CA ALA A 101 -6.74 -1.91 -12.15
C ALA A 101 -6.02 -2.49 -10.94
N THR A 102 -6.69 -2.46 -9.79
CA THR A 102 -6.19 -3.06 -8.56
C THR A 102 -7.33 -3.22 -7.56
N HIS A 103 -7.08 -4.05 -6.55
CA HIS A 103 -7.93 -4.22 -5.38
C HIS A 103 -7.05 -4.47 -4.17
N CYS A 104 -7.54 -4.11 -2.97
CA CYS A 104 -6.91 -4.54 -1.73
C CYS A 104 -7.86 -4.45 -0.54
N ILE A 105 -7.49 -5.11 0.54
CA ILE A 105 -8.18 -5.00 1.83
C ILE A 105 -7.40 -4.04 2.72
N LEU A 106 -8.09 -3.04 3.25
CA LEU A 106 -7.60 -2.15 4.28
C LEU A 106 -8.21 -2.53 5.61
N VAL A 107 -7.50 -2.23 6.70
CA VAL A 107 -8.09 -2.25 8.04
C VAL A 107 -8.01 -0.88 8.66
N PHE A 108 -9.19 -0.38 8.99
CA PHE A 108 -9.37 0.85 9.74
C PHE A 108 -9.73 0.52 11.18
N VAL A 109 -9.25 1.34 12.11
CA VAL A 109 -9.62 1.27 13.53
C VAL A 109 -10.32 2.57 13.88
N ALA A 110 -11.54 2.46 14.40
CA ALA A 110 -12.24 3.62 14.95
C ALA A 110 -11.59 4.02 16.28
N VAL A 111 -11.38 5.32 16.48
CA VAL A 111 -10.78 5.86 17.70
C VAL A 111 -11.59 7.04 18.24
N ASP A 112 -11.49 7.28 19.54
CA ASP A 112 -12.07 8.44 20.21
C ASP A 112 -11.14 9.67 20.15
N GLU A 113 -11.53 10.75 20.82
CA GLU A 113 -10.80 12.03 20.89
C GLU A 113 -9.42 11.89 21.57
N ASP A 114 -9.26 10.89 22.45
CA ASP A 114 -7.99 10.56 23.11
C ASP A 114 -7.14 9.59 22.26
N GLY A 115 -7.61 9.19 21.08
CA GLY A 115 -6.96 8.22 20.21
C GLY A 115 -7.10 6.76 20.67
N ARG A 116 -7.99 6.47 21.63
CA ARG A 116 -8.24 5.09 22.10
C ARG A 116 -9.23 4.37 21.18
N PRO A 117 -9.08 3.05 20.97
CA PRO A 117 -10.01 2.29 20.12
C PRO A 117 -11.47 2.38 20.60
N ARG A 118 -12.36 2.76 19.69
CA ARG A 118 -13.81 2.89 19.92
C ARG A 118 -14.56 1.74 19.26
N ALA A 119 -15.63 1.26 19.90
CA ALA A 119 -16.46 0.20 19.33
C ALA A 119 -17.14 0.64 18.02
N VAL A 120 -17.23 -0.26 17.05
CA VAL A 120 -17.90 -0.02 15.76
C VAL A 120 -19.21 -0.81 15.67
N PRO A 121 -20.20 -0.36 14.88
CA PRO A 121 -21.40 -1.15 14.61
C PRO A 121 -21.03 -2.50 13.97
N PRO A 122 -21.63 -3.63 14.40
CA PRO A 122 -21.38 -4.92 13.77
C PRO A 122 -21.96 -4.93 12.36
N TRP A 123 -21.23 -5.54 11.43
CA TRP A 123 -21.64 -5.81 10.05
C TRP A 123 -21.83 -7.31 9.85
N SER A 124 -22.83 -7.67 9.05
CA SER A 124 -23.09 -9.04 8.60
C SER A 124 -23.33 -9.05 7.10
N PRO A 125 -22.87 -10.07 6.36
CA PRO A 125 -23.12 -10.21 4.92
C PRO A 125 -24.62 -10.09 4.59
N SER A 126 -24.94 -9.36 3.53
CA SER A 126 -26.34 -9.16 3.08
C SER A 126 -26.68 -9.88 1.78
N SER A 127 -25.66 -10.43 1.11
CA SER A 127 -25.76 -11.10 -0.19
C SER A 127 -24.75 -12.25 -0.27
N GLU A 128 -24.93 -13.14 -1.25
CA GLU A 128 -23.97 -14.22 -1.52
C GLU A 128 -22.57 -13.67 -1.81
N THR A 129 -22.47 -12.57 -2.56
CA THR A 129 -21.19 -11.93 -2.84
C THR A 129 -20.54 -11.36 -1.58
N ASP A 130 -21.32 -10.72 -0.69
CA ASP A 130 -20.80 -10.27 0.60
C ASP A 130 -20.31 -11.45 1.45
N GLN A 131 -21.01 -12.59 1.41
CA GLN A 131 -20.62 -13.81 2.14
C GLN A 131 -19.27 -14.33 1.63
N VAL A 132 -19.12 -14.47 0.31
CA VAL A 132 -17.85 -14.90 -0.29
C VAL A 132 -16.71 -13.94 0.09
N LEU A 133 -16.93 -12.62 -0.01
CA LEU A 133 -15.90 -11.64 0.35
C LEU A 133 -15.56 -11.67 1.84
N HIS A 134 -16.54 -11.92 2.70
CA HIS A 134 -16.34 -12.11 4.13
C HIS A 134 -15.47 -13.33 4.42
N ASP A 135 -15.82 -14.50 3.86
CA ASP A 135 -15.07 -15.75 4.04
C ASP A 135 -13.62 -15.58 3.57
N ARG A 136 -13.41 -14.93 2.41
CA ARG A 136 -12.06 -14.60 1.92
C ARG A 136 -11.30 -13.63 2.81
N ALA A 137 -11.98 -12.73 3.51
CA ALA A 137 -11.34 -11.85 4.48
C ALA A 137 -10.90 -12.62 5.73
N GLU A 138 -11.70 -13.60 6.17
CA GLU A 138 -11.39 -14.47 7.30
C GLU A 138 -10.20 -15.39 7.02
N GLU A 139 -10.19 -16.06 5.86
CA GLU A 139 -9.09 -16.91 5.41
C GLU A 139 -7.72 -16.19 5.41
N ARG A 140 -7.74 -14.87 5.20
CA ARG A 140 -6.52 -14.04 5.18
C ARG A 140 -6.02 -13.60 6.54
N LEU A 141 -6.79 -13.78 7.61
CA LEU A 141 -6.41 -13.31 8.95
C LEU A 141 -5.11 -13.97 9.44
N ALA A 142 -5.01 -15.29 9.33
CA ALA A 142 -3.84 -16.03 9.79
C ALA A 142 -2.59 -15.78 8.92
N PRO A 143 -2.65 -15.87 7.57
CA PRO A 143 -1.50 -15.55 6.72
C PRO A 143 -1.01 -14.10 6.89
N ARG A 144 -1.94 -13.14 7.02
CA ARG A 144 -1.58 -11.74 7.26
C ARG A 144 -0.85 -11.55 8.59
N ARG A 145 -1.29 -12.25 9.64
CA ARG A 145 -0.61 -12.24 10.93
C ARG A 145 0.79 -12.84 10.82
N ALA A 146 0.93 -13.97 10.14
CA ALA A 146 2.22 -14.61 9.91
C ALA A 146 3.19 -13.70 9.13
N ILE A 147 2.74 -13.06 8.05
CA ILE A 147 3.54 -12.10 7.27
C ILE A 147 3.96 -10.92 8.14
N ARG A 148 3.04 -10.35 8.92
CA ARG A 148 3.35 -9.25 9.84
C ARG A 148 4.43 -9.65 10.84
N ASP A 149 4.26 -10.80 11.48
CA ASP A 149 5.14 -11.27 12.55
C ASP A 149 6.54 -11.58 11.97
N ALA A 150 6.61 -12.21 10.78
CA ALA A 150 7.86 -12.41 10.04
C ALA A 150 8.56 -11.08 9.70
N MET A 151 7.80 -10.08 9.22
CA MET A 151 8.34 -8.75 8.95
C MET A 151 8.82 -8.03 10.22
N GLN A 152 8.23 -8.30 11.38
CA GLN A 152 8.62 -7.71 12.66
C GLN A 152 9.90 -8.31 13.24
N GLN A 153 10.12 -9.61 13.07
CA GLN A 153 11.30 -10.33 13.56
C GLN A 153 12.59 -9.90 12.85
N GLN A 154 12.48 -9.26 11.68
CA GLN A 154 13.65 -8.91 10.90
C GLN A 154 14.35 -7.65 11.41
N VAL A 155 15.65 -7.78 11.66
CA VAL A 155 16.55 -6.69 12.06
C VAL A 155 17.15 -6.03 10.83
N TYR A 156 17.29 -4.71 10.87
CA TYR A 156 17.97 -3.93 9.84
C TYR A 156 19.06 -3.11 10.53
N SER A 157 20.26 -3.14 10.00
CA SER A 157 21.44 -2.44 10.52
C SER A 157 22.17 -1.72 9.40
N ASP A 158 23.18 -0.93 9.77
CA ASP A 158 24.05 -0.24 8.81
C ASP A 158 25.21 -1.13 8.33
N GLN A 159 25.24 -2.42 8.68
CA GLN A 159 26.30 -3.36 8.28
C GLN A 159 26.12 -3.91 6.86
N GLY A 160 24.89 -4.02 6.38
CA GLY A 160 24.68 -4.54 5.04
C GLY A 160 24.89 -3.51 3.95
N THR A 161 25.25 -3.99 2.77
CA THR A 161 25.89 -3.19 1.73
C THR A 161 24.99 -2.96 0.51
N THR A 162 23.73 -3.41 0.58
CA THR A 162 22.80 -3.27 -0.56
C THR A 162 22.37 -1.81 -0.77
N PRO A 163 21.99 -1.43 -2.01
CA PRO A 163 21.53 -0.08 -2.33
C PRO A 163 20.40 0.39 -1.41
N ARG A 164 20.49 1.66 -1.01
CA ARG A 164 19.58 2.31 -0.06
C ARG A 164 19.29 3.74 -0.53
N SER A 165 18.05 4.16 -0.43
CA SER A 165 17.61 5.54 -0.62
C SER A 165 16.89 6.01 0.65
N VAL A 166 17.32 7.13 1.21
CA VAL A 166 16.74 7.69 2.42
C VAL A 166 16.22 9.09 2.12
N LEU A 167 14.90 9.24 2.16
CA LEU A 167 14.24 10.55 2.07
C LEU A 167 14.06 11.09 3.48
N ARG A 168 14.42 12.36 3.71
CA ARG A 168 14.14 13.07 4.97
C ARG A 168 13.52 14.42 4.69
N PHE A 169 12.38 14.68 5.31
CA PHE A 169 11.62 15.92 5.12
C PHE A 169 10.73 16.18 6.35
N LEU A 170 10.11 17.36 6.40
CA LEU A 170 9.10 17.68 7.41
C LEU A 170 7.72 17.30 6.89
N ALA A 171 6.90 16.68 7.75
CA ALA A 171 5.48 16.46 7.43
C ALA A 171 4.77 17.82 7.32
N ALA A 172 4.26 18.15 6.13
CA ALA A 172 3.72 19.47 5.85
C ALA A 172 2.26 19.60 6.35
N PRO A 173 1.77 20.82 6.64
CA PRO A 173 0.36 21.01 7.02
C PRO A 173 -0.65 20.48 6.01
N SER A 174 -0.32 20.50 4.72
CA SER A 174 -1.14 19.94 3.64
C SER A 174 -1.29 18.41 3.70
N ASP A 175 -0.43 17.72 4.46
CA ASP A 175 -0.45 16.27 4.62
C ASP A 175 -1.37 15.82 5.77
N ALA A 176 -1.94 16.77 6.51
CA ALA A 176 -2.75 16.52 7.69
C ALA A 176 -4.08 15.84 7.36
N ASN A 177 -4.44 14.85 8.17
CA ASN A 177 -5.81 14.36 8.32
C ASN A 177 -6.57 15.22 9.35
N TRP A 178 -7.86 14.92 9.53
CA TRP A 178 -8.73 15.63 10.48
C TRP A 178 -8.29 15.50 11.95
N GLY A 179 -7.43 14.54 12.27
CA GLY A 179 -6.82 14.36 13.60
C GLY A 179 -5.45 15.02 13.75
N GLY A 180 -4.99 15.83 12.79
CA GLY A 180 -3.71 16.55 12.86
C GLY A 180 -2.46 15.68 12.64
N ASN A 181 -2.62 14.46 12.15
CA ASN A 181 -1.53 13.54 11.79
C ASN A 181 -1.44 13.38 10.27
N ALA A 182 -0.34 12.84 9.75
CA ALA A 182 -0.26 12.49 8.34
C ALA A 182 -1.33 11.44 7.98
N HIS A 183 -2.00 11.63 6.85
CA HIS A 183 -2.96 10.65 6.33
C HIS A 183 -2.25 9.37 5.84
N GLY A 184 -2.90 8.21 5.96
CA GLY A 184 -2.33 6.91 5.55
C GLY A 184 -1.93 6.91 4.08
N GLY A 185 -2.80 7.46 3.22
CA GLY A 185 -2.54 7.70 1.80
C GLY A 185 -1.28 8.52 1.53
N THR A 186 -1.02 9.56 2.32
CA THR A 186 0.18 10.39 2.18
C THR A 186 1.44 9.59 2.53
N VAL A 187 1.41 8.81 3.60
CA VAL A 187 2.54 7.94 3.99
C VAL A 187 2.84 6.92 2.90
N MET A 188 1.81 6.34 2.28
CA MET A 188 1.96 5.41 1.17
C MET A 188 2.57 6.06 -0.07
N ARG A 189 2.24 7.32 -0.35
CA ARG A 189 2.89 8.10 -1.41
C ARG A 189 4.39 8.28 -1.13
N TRP A 190 4.77 8.63 0.09
CA TRP A 190 6.19 8.76 0.46
C TRP A 190 6.94 7.43 0.39
N ILE A 191 6.29 6.32 0.77
CA ILE A 191 6.82 4.96 0.62
C ILE A 191 7.13 4.65 -0.84
N ASP A 192 6.17 4.93 -1.75
CA ASP A 192 6.33 4.68 -3.17
C ASP A 192 7.46 5.53 -3.76
N GLU A 193 7.54 6.80 -3.39
CA GLU A 193 8.58 7.73 -3.86
C GLU A 193 9.99 7.28 -3.45
N ALA A 194 10.18 6.88 -2.20
CA ALA A 194 11.45 6.35 -1.72
C ALA A 194 11.81 5.01 -2.38
N ALA A 195 10.82 4.13 -2.55
CA ALA A 195 11.02 2.85 -3.22
C ALA A 195 11.37 3.02 -4.69
N TYR A 196 10.71 3.94 -5.40
CA TYR A 196 11.05 4.30 -6.77
C TYR A 196 12.48 4.84 -6.86
N SER A 197 12.88 5.77 -5.99
CA SER A 197 14.26 6.29 -5.97
C SER A 197 15.29 5.17 -5.81
N CYS A 198 14.99 4.18 -4.96
CA CYS A 198 15.87 3.03 -4.76
C CYS A 198 15.88 2.09 -5.98
N ALA A 199 14.72 1.84 -6.60
CA ALA A 199 14.59 0.99 -7.78
C ALA A 199 15.31 1.63 -8.98
N ALA A 200 14.96 2.87 -9.31
CA ALA A 200 15.51 3.58 -10.46
C ALA A 200 17.02 3.83 -10.32
N GLY A 201 17.51 4.07 -9.10
CA GLY A 201 18.94 4.18 -8.82
C GLY A 201 19.70 2.86 -8.99
N TRP A 202 19.02 1.72 -8.92
CA TRP A 202 19.62 0.40 -9.15
C TRP A 202 19.54 -0.04 -10.61
N SER A 203 18.40 0.18 -11.26
CA SER A 203 18.12 -0.32 -12.61
C SER A 203 18.03 0.81 -13.63
N SER A 204 16.89 1.51 -13.71
CA SER A 204 16.63 2.55 -14.70
C SER A 204 15.41 3.42 -14.36
N GLU A 205 15.25 4.53 -15.06
CA GLU A 205 14.10 5.43 -14.92
C GLU A 205 12.75 4.79 -15.31
N SER A 206 12.76 3.65 -16.00
CA SER A 206 11.54 2.91 -16.40
C SER A 206 11.02 1.96 -15.30
N ALA A 207 11.64 1.97 -14.12
CA ALA A 207 11.17 1.20 -12.97
C ALA A 207 9.74 1.63 -12.57
N VAL A 208 8.84 0.66 -12.46
CA VAL A 208 7.46 0.87 -12.01
C VAL A 208 7.10 -0.11 -10.89
N ALA A 209 6.28 0.35 -9.95
CA ALA A 209 5.76 -0.51 -8.91
C ALA A 209 4.71 -1.48 -9.48
N VAL A 210 4.91 -2.79 -9.28
CA VAL A 210 3.93 -3.84 -9.60
C VAL A 210 3.24 -4.37 -8.36
N TYR A 211 3.84 -4.12 -7.19
CA TYR A 211 3.29 -4.49 -5.90
C TYR A 211 3.70 -3.48 -4.83
N SER A 212 2.73 -3.11 -4.00
CA SER A 212 2.99 -2.53 -2.69
C SER A 212 2.02 -3.13 -1.68
N GLY A 213 2.50 -3.58 -0.53
CA GLY A 213 1.61 -4.24 0.41
C GLY A 213 2.27 -4.75 1.67
N GLY A 214 1.42 -5.24 2.57
CA GLY A 214 1.85 -5.53 3.95
C GLY A 214 2.27 -4.24 4.65
N ILE A 215 1.54 -3.15 4.40
CA ILE A 215 1.84 -1.84 4.99
C ILE A 215 1.23 -1.82 6.38
N HIS A 216 2.07 -1.81 7.41
CA HIS A 216 1.65 -1.80 8.80
C HIS A 216 1.92 -0.44 9.43
N PHE A 217 0.88 0.20 9.96
CA PHE A 217 0.97 1.47 10.68
C PHE A 217 0.99 1.19 12.18
N TYR A 218 2.10 1.48 12.84
CA TYR A 218 2.32 1.24 14.27
C TYR A 218 2.08 2.48 15.12
N HIS A 219 2.52 3.64 14.62
CA HIS A 219 2.44 4.93 15.33
C HIS A 219 2.07 6.05 14.37
N PRO A 220 1.33 7.07 14.83
CA PRO A 220 1.00 8.23 14.00
C PRO A 220 2.26 9.06 13.68
N ILE A 221 2.22 9.74 12.55
CA ILE A 221 3.21 10.76 12.17
C ILE A 221 2.56 12.11 12.40
N HIS A 222 3.08 12.92 13.33
CA HIS A 222 2.55 14.24 13.60
C HIS A 222 3.01 15.26 12.54
N ILE A 223 2.14 16.20 12.22
CA ILE A 223 2.51 17.30 11.32
C ILE A 223 3.61 18.16 11.95
N GLY A 224 4.56 18.58 11.13
CA GLY A 224 5.77 19.29 11.57
C GLY A 224 6.87 18.38 12.14
N HIS A 225 6.65 17.07 12.28
CA HIS A 225 7.72 16.14 12.59
C HIS A 225 8.64 15.92 11.39
N ILE A 226 9.89 15.57 11.69
CA ILE A 226 10.78 14.99 10.69
C ILE A 226 10.27 13.60 10.37
N VAL A 227 10.20 13.29 9.08
CA VAL A 227 9.90 11.98 8.52
C VAL A 227 11.15 11.47 7.84
N GLU A 228 11.49 10.22 8.11
CA GLU A 228 12.51 9.47 7.38
C GLU A 228 11.84 8.29 6.68
N VAL A 229 12.01 8.20 5.36
CA VAL A 229 11.60 7.02 4.59
C VAL A 229 12.85 6.34 4.06
N ASP A 230 13.14 5.19 4.63
CA ASP A 230 14.34 4.40 4.39
C ASP A 230 13.98 3.18 3.54
N ALA A 231 14.28 3.27 2.25
CA ALA A 231 14.05 2.23 1.26
C ALA A 231 15.35 1.51 0.94
N ARG A 232 15.36 0.18 1.05
CA ARG A 232 16.54 -0.65 0.81
C ARG A 232 16.21 -1.82 -0.11
N LEU A 233 17.01 -1.99 -1.15
CA LEU A 233 16.92 -3.14 -2.04
C LEU A 233 17.41 -4.38 -1.27
N ILE A 234 16.56 -5.39 -1.14
CA ILE A 234 16.85 -6.60 -0.35
C ILE A 234 16.94 -7.86 -1.20
N HIS A 235 16.36 -7.87 -2.39
CA HIS A 235 16.42 -9.01 -3.31
C HIS A 235 16.12 -8.58 -4.73
N THR A 236 16.77 -9.20 -5.71
CA THR A 236 16.39 -9.12 -7.13
C THR A 236 16.05 -10.52 -7.66
N GLY A 237 14.89 -10.66 -8.28
CA GLY A 237 14.59 -11.77 -9.17
C GLY A 237 15.16 -11.52 -10.58
N PRO A 238 14.84 -12.37 -11.56
CA PRO A 238 15.26 -12.15 -12.95
C PRO A 238 14.73 -10.84 -13.55
N HIS A 239 13.53 -10.43 -13.14
CA HIS A 239 12.81 -9.26 -13.67
C HIS A 239 12.25 -8.33 -12.59
N SER A 240 12.59 -8.55 -11.31
CA SER A 240 11.95 -7.87 -10.18
C SER A 240 12.95 -7.39 -9.15
N MET A 241 12.66 -6.25 -8.53
CA MET A 241 13.40 -5.63 -7.44
C MET A 241 12.51 -5.57 -6.20
N HIS A 242 12.94 -6.18 -5.11
CA HIS A 242 12.20 -6.24 -3.85
C HIS A 242 12.83 -5.30 -2.85
N ILE A 243 12.04 -4.34 -2.36
CA ILE A 243 12.51 -3.21 -1.59
C ILE A 243 11.80 -3.23 -0.24
N ALA A 244 12.57 -3.29 0.84
CA ALA A 244 12.04 -3.09 2.19
C ALA A 244 12.02 -1.60 2.51
N ILE A 245 10.92 -1.13 3.10
CA ILE A 245 10.76 0.28 3.46
C ILE A 245 10.41 0.42 4.94
N HIS A 246 11.12 1.32 5.62
CA HIS A 246 10.82 1.76 6.97
C HIS A 246 10.51 3.25 6.96
N VAL A 247 9.36 3.61 7.53
CA VAL A 247 9.04 5.00 7.81
C VAL A 247 9.26 5.24 9.29
N ARG A 248 10.04 6.26 9.61
CA ARG A 248 10.28 6.72 10.98
C ARG A 248 9.92 8.19 11.10
N SER A 249 9.57 8.62 12.31
CA SER A 249 9.29 10.01 12.60
C SER A 249 9.87 10.46 13.94
N SER A 250 10.25 11.74 14.04
CA SER A 250 10.74 12.36 15.26
C SER A 250 10.34 13.84 15.34
N SER A 251 10.28 14.37 16.57
CA SER A 251 10.16 15.82 16.75
C SER A 251 11.41 16.51 16.17
N PRO A 252 11.28 17.66 15.48
CA PRO A 252 12.44 18.41 14.99
C PRO A 252 13.35 18.91 16.11
N ARG A 253 12.86 18.93 17.36
CA ARG A 253 13.67 19.24 18.56
C ARG A 253 14.59 18.10 18.98
N THR A 254 14.29 16.87 18.57
CA THR A 254 15.05 15.65 18.91
C THR A 254 15.25 14.78 17.66
N PRO A 255 15.94 15.30 16.63
CA PRO A 255 15.98 14.68 15.29
C PRO A 255 16.67 13.30 15.25
N SER A 256 17.45 12.96 16.27
CA SER A 256 18.13 11.67 16.40
C SER A 256 17.25 10.56 16.97
N VAL A 257 16.08 10.88 17.56
CA VAL A 257 15.20 9.92 18.24
C VAL A 257 14.07 9.52 17.30
N LEU A 258 14.38 8.69 16.31
CA LEU A 258 13.44 8.23 15.29
C LEU A 258 12.60 7.05 15.79
N THR A 259 11.28 7.22 15.83
CA THR A 259 10.32 6.16 16.14
C THR A 259 9.83 5.50 14.86
N LEU A 260 9.86 4.17 14.79
CA LEU A 260 9.29 3.42 13.66
C LEU A 260 7.76 3.59 13.62
N THR A 261 7.26 4.15 12.53
CA THR A 261 5.82 4.41 12.33
C THR A 261 5.21 3.42 11.36
N THR A 262 5.95 3.04 10.31
CA THR A 262 5.43 2.16 9.26
C THR A 262 6.51 1.22 8.74
N ARG A 263 6.12 -0.02 8.40
CA ARG A 263 6.97 -0.98 7.70
C ARG A 263 6.19 -1.60 6.55
N CYS A 264 6.84 -1.77 5.40
CA CYS A 264 6.25 -2.45 4.25
C CYS A 264 7.33 -3.03 3.31
N MET A 265 6.88 -3.73 2.27
CA MET A 265 7.72 -4.14 1.15
C MET A 265 7.03 -3.76 -0.16
N SER A 266 7.80 -3.24 -1.12
CA SER A 266 7.34 -2.97 -2.48
C SER A 266 8.15 -3.80 -3.49
N VAL A 267 7.55 -4.08 -4.63
CA VAL A 267 8.22 -4.75 -5.76
C VAL A 267 8.12 -3.89 -6.99
N PHE A 268 9.27 -3.64 -7.61
CA PHE A 268 9.43 -2.88 -8.83
C PHE A 268 9.92 -3.77 -9.97
N VAL A 269 9.56 -3.42 -11.19
CA VAL A 269 10.10 -4.01 -12.42
C VAL A 269 10.45 -2.90 -13.39
N ASP A 270 11.44 -3.12 -14.25
CA ASP A 270 11.67 -2.24 -15.39
C ASP A 270 10.73 -2.65 -16.52
N VAL A 271 10.06 -1.68 -17.15
CA VAL A 271 9.11 -1.97 -18.24
C VAL A 271 9.68 -1.52 -19.57
N GLY A 272 9.67 -2.44 -20.55
CA GLY A 272 10.05 -2.17 -21.93
C GLY A 272 8.98 -1.41 -22.70
N SER A 273 9.33 -0.94 -23.90
CA SER A 273 8.40 -0.23 -24.78
C SER A 273 7.17 -1.06 -25.20
N ASP A 274 7.26 -2.39 -25.10
CA ASP A 274 6.19 -3.34 -25.36
C ASP A 274 5.31 -3.63 -24.13
N GLY A 275 5.58 -2.99 -22.99
CA GLY A 275 4.87 -3.18 -21.74
C GLY A 275 5.31 -4.42 -20.95
N ARG A 276 6.35 -5.14 -21.39
CA ARG A 276 6.86 -6.33 -20.69
C ARG A 276 7.96 -6.00 -19.71
N ALA A 277 8.07 -6.81 -18.66
CA ALA A 277 9.12 -6.67 -17.67
C ALA A 277 10.49 -7.03 -18.29
N LEU A 278 11.45 -6.11 -18.18
CA LEU A 278 12.83 -6.30 -18.62
C LEU A 278 13.66 -7.03 -17.54
N PRO A 279 14.76 -7.68 -17.92
CA PRO A 279 15.72 -8.19 -16.94
C PRO A 279 16.29 -7.04 -16.09
N VAL A 280 16.44 -7.27 -14.78
CA VAL A 280 17.05 -6.30 -13.86
C VAL A 280 18.46 -6.75 -13.43
N PRO A 281 19.37 -5.84 -13.07
CA PRO A 281 20.69 -6.22 -12.59
C PRO A 281 20.60 -7.11 -11.34
N PRO A 282 21.35 -8.23 -11.26
CA PRO A 282 21.34 -9.10 -10.10
C PRO A 282 22.03 -8.42 -8.90
N LEU A 283 21.40 -8.48 -7.73
CA LEU A 283 21.90 -7.90 -6.48
C LEU A 283 23.03 -8.78 -5.90
N PRO A 284 24.28 -8.30 -5.85
CA PRO A 284 25.35 -8.99 -5.14
C PRO A 284 25.09 -8.89 -3.63
N LEU A 285 25.24 -10.02 -2.94
CA LEU A 285 25.10 -10.10 -1.47
C LEU A 285 26.49 -10.27 -0.89
N SER A 286 26.96 -9.31 -0.10
CA SER A 286 28.34 -9.30 0.41
C SER A 286 28.43 -9.46 1.92
N SER A 287 27.41 -9.02 2.66
CA SER A 287 27.34 -9.18 4.11
C SER A 287 26.40 -10.31 4.53
N GLU A 288 26.54 -10.78 5.78
CA GLU A 288 25.57 -11.68 6.41
C GLU A 288 24.16 -11.08 6.44
N GLU A 289 24.06 -9.75 6.66
CA GLU A 289 22.80 -9.04 6.64
C GLU A 289 22.13 -9.11 5.26
N ASP A 290 22.88 -8.92 4.16
CA ASP A 290 22.30 -8.96 2.82
C ASP A 290 21.74 -10.36 2.50
N HIS A 291 22.47 -11.42 2.86
CA HIS A 291 22.01 -12.79 2.70
C HIS A 291 20.73 -13.07 3.50
N ARG A 292 20.69 -12.62 4.75
CA ARG A 292 19.52 -12.77 5.63
C ARG A 292 18.31 -12.00 5.10
N LEU A 293 18.49 -10.76 4.66
CA LEU A 293 17.41 -9.94 4.09
C LEU A 293 16.90 -10.52 2.77
N ALA A 294 17.79 -11.03 1.91
CA ALA A 294 17.39 -11.68 0.67
C ALA A 294 16.65 -13.00 0.90
N SER A 295 17.06 -13.79 1.89
CA SER A 295 16.33 -15.01 2.30
C SER A 295 14.93 -14.66 2.80
N HIS A 296 14.82 -13.65 3.65
CA HIS A 296 13.56 -13.16 4.17
C HIS A 296 12.63 -12.62 3.08
N ALA A 297 13.16 -11.90 2.08
CA ALA A 297 12.36 -11.45 0.94
C ALA A 297 11.70 -12.64 0.21
N ARG A 298 12.47 -13.71 -0.04
CA ARG A 298 11.97 -14.93 -0.70
C ARG A 298 10.93 -15.65 0.14
N GLU A 299 11.10 -15.69 1.45
CA GLU A 299 10.11 -16.25 2.37
C GLU A 299 8.79 -15.46 2.31
N LEU A 300 8.85 -14.14 2.35
CA LEU A 300 7.65 -13.29 2.24
C LEU A 300 6.95 -13.47 0.88
N ILE A 301 7.71 -13.63 -0.20
CA ILE A 301 7.15 -13.93 -1.54
C ILE A 301 6.39 -15.25 -1.50
N ARG A 302 6.99 -16.31 -0.96
CA ARG A 302 6.37 -17.64 -0.83
C ARG A 302 5.08 -17.58 -0.02
N MET A 303 5.12 -16.99 1.17
CA MET A 303 3.94 -16.84 2.04
C MET A 303 2.80 -16.08 1.34
N ARG A 304 3.12 -15.15 0.44
CA ARG A 304 2.11 -14.38 -0.31
C ARG A 304 1.57 -15.14 -1.52
N SER A 305 2.37 -15.98 -2.18
CA SER A 305 1.92 -16.77 -3.33
C SER A 305 0.91 -17.86 -2.96
N GLU A 306 0.87 -18.26 -1.68
CA GLU A 306 -0.08 -19.25 -1.15
C GLU A 306 -1.48 -18.67 -0.94
N LEU A 307 -1.65 -17.35 -1.04
CA LEU A 307 -2.93 -16.69 -0.89
C LEU A 307 -3.68 -16.68 -2.22
N GLU A 308 -4.86 -17.33 -2.27
CA GLU A 308 -5.77 -17.21 -3.42
C GLU A 308 -6.10 -15.72 -3.69
N PRO A 309 -6.36 -15.30 -4.94
CA PRO A 309 -6.84 -13.95 -5.25
C PRO A 309 -8.23 -13.66 -4.64
N LEU A 310 -8.58 -12.38 -4.44
CA LEU A 310 -9.97 -12.05 -4.10
C LEU A 310 -10.84 -12.17 -5.35
N PRO A 311 -12.08 -12.69 -5.23
CA PRO A 311 -13.01 -12.70 -6.34
C PRO A 311 -13.38 -11.25 -6.70
N LEU A 312 -13.07 -10.84 -7.94
CA LEU A 312 -13.44 -9.53 -8.47
C LEU A 312 -14.85 -9.62 -9.08
N GLU A 313 -15.77 -8.77 -8.61
CA GLU A 313 -17.15 -8.69 -9.15
C GLU A 313 -17.22 -8.34 -10.65
N HIS A 314 -16.13 -7.84 -11.24
CA HIS A 314 -16.06 -7.42 -12.65
C HIS A 314 -14.88 -8.02 -13.42
N ALA A 315 -14.35 -9.18 -13.02
CA ALA A 315 -13.45 -9.92 -13.92
C ALA A 315 -14.25 -10.26 -15.19
N PRO A 316 -13.80 -9.85 -16.40
CA PRO A 316 -14.48 -10.29 -17.61
C PRO A 316 -14.51 -11.82 -17.61
N ALA A 317 -15.70 -12.41 -17.78
CA ALA A 317 -15.82 -13.82 -18.03
C ALA A 317 -15.10 -14.14 -19.35
N GLY A 318 -13.89 -14.68 -19.27
CA GLY A 318 -13.07 -15.06 -20.42
C GLY A 318 -11.70 -14.37 -20.44
N ASP A 319 -10.73 -15.05 -19.84
CA ASP A 319 -9.45 -15.44 -20.44
C ASP A 319 -8.54 -15.96 -19.31
N LEU A 320 -8.79 -17.22 -18.95
CA LEU A 320 -7.83 -18.10 -18.26
C LEU A 320 -7.00 -18.83 -19.32
#